data_AF-A0A2D5TLB9-F1
#
_entry.id   AF-A0A2D5TLB9-F1
#
_cell.length_a   1.000
_cell.length_b   1.000
_cell.length_c   1.000
_cell.angle_alpha   90.00
_cell.angle_beta   90.00
_cell.angle_gamma   90.00
#
_symmetry.space_group_name_H-M   'P 1'
#
loop_
_entity.id
_entity.type
_entity.pdbx_description
1 polymer ?
#
loop_
_entity_poly.entity_id
_entity_poly.type
_entity_poly.pdbx_seq_one_letter_code
_entity_poly.pdbx_strand_id
1 'polypeptide(L)'
;MRHYILTFLLFSSFLSFSQKAEIVPITSYDRVLRGELGDNNAITMYLKVAQSSDNVGYIYSVKGWYQYNKIGTPIPLVGFWTGSEVHLFVSEDDKFNKNLLNFIYEGEKGKQYLHNFMYDMESFSSKLPQIKERFHLKIEQNRIQGDWKSNGKRFWVSMNSNNGRILNEVNYIKLPNGKYFDLSNLGIPSRTSFEVIASANNSQNLILNYAYQANLNYSGRCGGAATSGKIALVFNEQYALQSYTDAQLENCYRDLTVDDLTKVSETVTKYKTFDYSSSTSEEFVVDTQKATIVKTAPKK
;
A
#
# COMPACT_ATOMS: atom_id res chain seq x y z
N MET A 1 -26.86 46.52 35.84
CA MET A 1 -26.48 45.66 34.70
C MET A 1 -25.04 45.93 34.25
N ARG A 2 -24.03 45.63 35.07
CA ARG A 2 -22.62 45.97 34.74
C ARG A 2 -21.61 44.91 35.19
N HIS A 3 -22.06 43.71 35.56
CA HIS A 3 -21.20 42.65 36.14
C HIS A 3 -21.26 41.32 35.38
N TYR A 4 -22.03 41.21 34.29
CA TYR A 4 -22.14 39.95 33.52
C TYR A 4 -21.26 39.89 32.26
N ILE A 5 -20.58 40.99 31.91
CA ILE A 5 -19.69 41.02 30.72
C ILE A 5 -18.30 40.45 31.05
N LEU A 6 -17.87 40.46 32.32
CA LEU A 6 -16.55 39.97 32.70
C LEU A 6 -16.48 38.44 32.82
N THR A 7 -17.62 37.76 32.99
CA THR A 7 -17.66 36.29 33.16
C THR A 7 -17.66 35.53 31.84
N PHE A 8 -17.94 36.19 30.71
CA PHE A 8 -17.96 35.55 29.38
C PHE A 8 -16.56 35.43 28.74
N LEU A 9 -15.59 36.24 29.16
CA LEU A 9 -14.19 36.20 28.68
C LEU A 9 -13.34 35.10 29.33
N LEU A 10 -13.83 34.50 30.43
CA LEU A 10 -13.14 33.40 31.13
C LEU A 10 -13.47 32.01 30.58
N PHE A 11 -14.42 31.90 29.65
CA PHE A 11 -14.76 30.63 28.98
C PHE A 11 -14.15 30.51 27.58
N SER A 12 -13.54 31.57 27.03
CA SER A 12 -12.83 31.54 25.73
C SER A 12 -11.43 30.95 25.78
N SER A 13 -10.95 30.51 26.95
CA SER A 13 -9.86 29.53 27.07
C SER A 13 -10.35 28.11 26.72
N PHE A 14 -11.15 28.00 25.65
CA PHE A 14 -11.38 26.75 24.94
C PHE A 14 -10.02 26.29 24.41
N LEU A 15 -9.35 25.46 25.20
CA LEU A 15 -8.76 24.22 24.75
C LEU A 15 -8.07 24.37 23.39
N SER A 16 -6.98 25.14 23.35
CA SER A 16 -5.94 24.95 22.33
C SER A 16 -5.28 23.60 22.59
N PHE A 17 -6.01 22.52 22.32
CA PHE A 17 -5.41 21.22 22.08
C PHE A 17 -4.55 21.40 20.84
N SER A 18 -3.26 21.64 21.07
CA SER A 18 -2.24 21.45 20.05
C SER A 18 -2.40 20.01 19.57
N GLN A 19 -3.07 19.84 18.42
CA GLN A 19 -3.28 18.53 17.81
C GLN A 19 -1.90 18.04 17.41
N LYS A 20 -1.37 17.07 18.15
CA LYS A 20 -0.12 16.41 17.82
C LYS A 20 -0.27 15.68 16.49
N ALA A 21 0.81 15.58 15.73
CA ALA A 21 0.83 14.76 14.53
C ALA A 21 0.48 13.30 14.86
N GLU A 22 -0.37 12.68 14.04
CA GLU A 22 -0.88 11.33 14.24
C GLU A 22 -0.79 10.54 12.93
N ILE A 23 -0.48 9.25 13.01
CA ILE A 23 -0.58 8.34 11.87
C ILE A 23 -2.04 7.91 11.68
N VAL A 24 -2.58 8.17 10.50
CA VAL A 24 -3.93 7.77 10.10
C VAL A 24 -3.80 6.74 8.99
N PRO A 25 -3.91 5.43 9.30
CA PRO A 25 -3.97 4.40 8.28
C PRO A 25 -5.33 4.43 7.58
N ILE A 26 -5.34 4.39 6.25
CA ILE A 26 -6.52 4.23 5.43
C ILE A 26 -6.36 3.00 4.56
N THR A 27 -7.26 2.05 4.73
CA THR A 27 -7.34 0.85 3.89
C THR A 27 -8.57 0.93 2.99
N SER A 28 -8.36 0.91 1.68
CA SER A 28 -9.42 0.76 0.69
C SER A 28 -9.43 -0.66 0.15
N TYR A 29 -10.63 -1.25 0.10
CA TYR A 29 -10.86 -2.60 -0.42
C TYR A 29 -11.52 -2.58 -1.80
N ASP A 30 -11.67 -1.42 -2.42
CA ASP A 30 -12.25 -1.27 -3.74
C ASP A 30 -11.54 -0.22 -4.58
N ARG A 31 -11.80 -0.28 -5.89
CA ARG A 31 -11.21 0.63 -6.87
C ARG A 31 -12.11 0.74 -8.10
N VAL A 32 -12.16 1.97 -8.63
CA VAL A 32 -12.70 2.24 -9.96
C VAL A 32 -11.54 2.37 -10.94
N LEU A 33 -11.57 1.57 -12.00
CA LEU A 33 -10.65 1.63 -13.14
C LEU A 33 -11.40 2.19 -14.34
N ARG A 34 -10.78 3.10 -15.09
CA ARG A 34 -11.33 3.66 -16.33
C ARG A 34 -10.32 3.46 -17.44
N GLY A 35 -10.78 3.23 -18.66
CA GLY A 35 -9.88 2.89 -19.75
C GLY A 35 -10.60 2.71 -21.08
N GLU A 36 -9.99 1.90 -21.94
CA GLU A 36 -10.46 1.63 -23.30
C GLU A 36 -10.54 0.13 -23.59
N LEU A 37 -11.55 -0.27 -24.36
CA LEU A 37 -11.79 -1.62 -24.86
C LEU A 37 -11.89 -1.57 -26.40
N GLY A 38 -10.93 -2.21 -27.07
CA GLY A 38 -10.78 -2.14 -28.53
C GLY A 38 -10.49 -0.72 -29.03
N ASP A 39 -10.87 -0.44 -30.27
CA ASP A 39 -10.52 0.81 -30.98
C ASP A 39 -11.45 2.00 -30.61
N ASN A 40 -11.54 2.37 -29.32
CA ASN A 40 -12.26 3.54 -28.76
C ASN A 40 -13.59 3.28 -28.01
N ASN A 41 -13.82 2.12 -27.39
CA ASN A 41 -14.94 2.01 -26.44
C ASN A 41 -14.45 2.33 -25.02
N ALA A 42 -14.89 3.44 -24.44
CA ALA A 42 -14.57 3.71 -23.04
C ALA A 42 -15.18 2.63 -22.15
N ILE A 43 -14.37 2.12 -21.22
CA ILE A 43 -14.74 1.10 -20.24
C ILE A 43 -14.51 1.65 -18.84
N THR A 44 -15.43 1.34 -17.93
CA THR A 44 -15.27 1.57 -16.49
C THR A 44 -15.48 0.25 -15.77
N MET A 45 -14.58 -0.09 -14.86
CA MET A 45 -14.70 -1.23 -13.96
C MET A 45 -14.74 -0.74 -12.52
N TYR A 46 -15.63 -1.28 -11.73
CA TYR A 46 -15.55 -1.20 -10.27
C TYR A 46 -15.21 -2.60 -9.76
N LEU A 47 -14.16 -2.71 -8.93
CA LEU A 47 -13.72 -3.96 -8.34
C LEU A 47 -13.59 -3.78 -6.83
N LYS A 48 -14.01 -4.79 -6.09
CA LYS A 48 -13.92 -4.87 -4.63
C LYS A 48 -13.34 -6.22 -4.22
N VAL A 49 -12.41 -6.18 -3.28
CA VAL A 49 -11.85 -7.37 -2.62
C VAL A 49 -12.99 -8.13 -1.95
N ALA A 50 -13.10 -9.41 -2.29
CA ALA A 50 -14.09 -10.31 -1.69
C ALA A 50 -13.46 -11.15 -0.58
N GLN A 51 -12.34 -11.81 -0.85
CA GLN A 51 -11.61 -12.63 0.13
C GLN A 51 -10.10 -12.61 -0.15
N SER A 52 -9.29 -12.45 0.89
CA SER A 52 -7.83 -12.53 0.79
C SER A 52 -7.34 -13.98 0.96
N SER A 53 -6.22 -14.30 0.33
CA SER A 53 -5.46 -15.52 0.64
C SER A 53 -4.85 -15.42 2.04
N ASP A 54 -4.97 -16.50 2.82
CA ASP A 54 -4.46 -16.56 4.20
C ASP A 54 -2.93 -16.54 4.27
N ASN A 55 -2.24 -17.02 3.22
CA ASN A 55 -0.77 -17.21 3.24
C ASN A 55 -0.01 -16.37 2.20
N VAL A 56 -0.71 -15.69 1.29
CA VAL A 56 -0.08 -14.87 0.25
C VAL A 56 -0.78 -13.52 0.16
N GLY A 57 -0.19 -12.51 0.81
CA GLY A 57 -0.82 -11.19 0.96
C GLY A 57 -1.11 -10.44 -0.34
N TYR A 58 -0.60 -10.92 -1.48
CA TYR A 58 -0.84 -10.38 -2.82
C TYR A 58 -1.77 -11.23 -3.69
N ILE A 59 -2.49 -12.19 -3.12
CA ILE A 59 -3.49 -12.98 -3.84
C ILE A 59 -4.84 -12.82 -3.15
N TYR A 60 -5.86 -12.37 -3.88
CA TYR A 60 -7.21 -12.20 -3.33
C TYR A 60 -8.26 -12.28 -4.44
N SER A 61 -9.46 -12.73 -4.07
CA SER A 61 -10.62 -12.75 -4.96
C SER A 61 -11.25 -11.36 -5.03
N VAL A 62 -11.86 -11.06 -6.16
CA VAL A 62 -12.49 -9.77 -6.41
C VAL A 62 -13.87 -9.98 -7.01
N LYS A 63 -14.80 -9.10 -6.65
CA LYS A 63 -16.11 -9.00 -7.28
C LYS A 63 -16.38 -7.57 -7.69
N GLY A 64 -17.26 -7.38 -8.66
CA GLY A 64 -17.59 -6.04 -9.10
C GLY A 64 -18.42 -6.05 -10.36
N TRP A 65 -18.19 -5.06 -11.20
CA TRP A 65 -18.85 -4.93 -12.48
C TRP A 65 -17.99 -4.14 -13.45
N TYR A 66 -18.28 -4.28 -14.74
CA TYR A 66 -17.79 -3.36 -15.74
C TYR A 66 -18.94 -2.84 -16.60
N GLN A 67 -18.72 -1.68 -17.20
CA GLN A 67 -19.61 -1.11 -18.20
C GLN A 67 -18.74 -0.53 -19.31
N TYR A 68 -19.22 -0.60 -20.54
CA TYR A 68 -18.67 0.15 -21.66
C TYR A 68 -19.79 0.87 -22.38
N ASN A 69 -19.46 1.98 -23.03
CA ASN A 69 -20.42 3.00 -23.51
C ASN A 69 -21.64 2.45 -24.28
N LYS A 70 -21.54 1.28 -24.92
CA LYS A 70 -22.61 0.68 -25.71
C LYS A 70 -23.69 -0.03 -24.89
N ILE A 71 -23.38 -0.47 -23.67
CA ILE A 71 -24.28 -1.34 -22.90
C ILE A 71 -25.03 -0.58 -21.79
N GLY A 72 -24.45 0.48 -21.22
CA GLY A 72 -25.10 1.34 -20.20
C GLY A 72 -25.44 0.64 -18.86
N THR A 73 -25.63 -0.67 -18.88
CA THR A 73 -25.92 -1.55 -17.75
C THR A 73 -24.62 -2.18 -17.24
N PRO A 74 -24.35 -2.13 -15.93
CA PRO A 74 -23.22 -2.83 -15.33
C PRO A 74 -23.31 -4.35 -15.53
N ILE A 75 -22.25 -4.96 -16.06
CA ILE A 75 -22.10 -6.40 -16.23
C ILE A 75 -21.29 -6.94 -15.06
N PRO A 76 -21.81 -7.89 -14.26
CA PRO A 76 -21.12 -8.43 -13.10
C PRO A 76 -19.80 -9.11 -13.43
N LEU A 77 -18.81 -8.93 -12.55
CA LEU A 77 -17.50 -9.55 -12.63
C LEU A 77 -17.17 -10.29 -11.33
N VAL A 78 -16.53 -11.45 -11.49
CA VAL A 78 -15.80 -12.14 -10.43
C VAL A 78 -14.39 -12.47 -10.91
N GLY A 79 -13.43 -12.61 -10.01
CA GLY A 79 -12.05 -12.79 -10.43
C GLY A 79 -11.08 -12.93 -9.27
N PHE A 80 -9.81 -12.82 -9.59
CA PHE A 80 -8.74 -12.73 -8.60
C PHE A 80 -7.61 -11.84 -9.10
N TRP A 81 -6.84 -11.37 -8.14
CA TRP A 81 -5.65 -10.56 -8.31
C TRP A 81 -4.45 -11.36 -7.82
N THR A 82 -3.34 -11.37 -8.56
CA THR A 82 -2.16 -12.24 -8.27
C THR A 82 -0.88 -11.48 -7.96
N GLY A 83 -0.92 -10.16 -7.73
CA GLY A 83 0.27 -9.33 -7.60
C GLY A 83 0.55 -8.52 -8.86
N SER A 84 0.67 -9.23 -9.98
CA SER A 84 1.03 -8.68 -11.28
C SER A 84 -0.07 -8.81 -12.33
N GLU A 85 -1.13 -9.58 -12.06
CA GLU A 85 -2.21 -9.81 -13.01
C GLU A 85 -3.58 -9.74 -12.33
N VAL A 86 -4.58 -9.39 -13.13
CA VAL A 86 -6.00 -9.38 -12.76
C VAL A 86 -6.75 -10.22 -13.78
N HIS A 87 -7.43 -11.23 -13.28
CA HIS A 87 -8.19 -12.19 -14.08
C HIS A 87 -9.66 -12.05 -13.69
N LEU A 88 -10.51 -11.60 -14.62
CA LEU A 88 -11.92 -11.29 -14.36
C LEU A 88 -12.82 -12.07 -15.33
N PHE A 89 -13.99 -12.49 -14.85
CA PHE A 89 -14.92 -13.37 -15.56
C PHE A 89 -16.35 -12.85 -15.45
N VAL A 90 -17.09 -13.03 -16.54
CA VAL A 90 -18.55 -12.91 -16.57
C VAL A 90 -19.13 -14.32 -16.66
N SER A 91 -19.92 -14.70 -15.66
CA SER A 91 -20.61 -16.00 -15.62
C SER A 91 -21.97 -15.88 -14.94
N GLU A 92 -22.94 -16.63 -15.45
CA GLU A 92 -24.26 -16.81 -14.84
C GLU A 92 -24.32 -18.03 -13.90
N ASP A 93 -23.23 -18.77 -13.75
CA ASP A 93 -23.15 -19.92 -12.84
C ASP A 93 -22.80 -19.44 -11.42
N ASP A 94 -23.83 -19.38 -10.56
CA ASP A 94 -23.69 -19.00 -9.15
C ASP A 94 -22.71 -19.88 -8.37
N LYS A 95 -22.64 -21.18 -8.70
CA LYS A 95 -21.73 -22.11 -8.02
C LYS A 95 -20.28 -21.79 -8.40
N PHE A 96 -20.02 -21.54 -9.68
CA PHE A 96 -18.72 -21.09 -10.15
C PHE A 96 -18.31 -19.78 -9.47
N ASN A 97 -19.20 -18.78 -9.49
CA ASN A 97 -18.96 -17.46 -8.90
C ASN A 97 -18.66 -17.58 -7.40
N LYS A 98 -19.47 -18.35 -6.66
CA LYS A 98 -19.27 -18.56 -5.21
C LYS A 98 -17.96 -19.27 -4.92
N ASN A 99 -17.57 -20.28 -5.70
CA ASN A 99 -16.32 -21.00 -5.50
C ASN A 99 -15.10 -20.10 -5.78
N LEU A 100 -15.17 -19.28 -6.83
CA LEU A 100 -14.10 -18.34 -7.16
C LEU A 100 -13.94 -17.27 -6.08
N LEU A 101 -15.04 -16.74 -5.55
CA LEU A 101 -14.99 -15.70 -4.52
C LEU A 101 -14.53 -16.23 -3.16
N ASN A 102 -14.83 -17.48 -2.83
CA ASN A 102 -14.47 -18.11 -1.55
C ASN A 102 -13.27 -19.05 -1.68
N PHE A 103 -12.33 -18.80 -2.60
CA PHE A 103 -11.17 -19.67 -2.72
C PHE A 103 -10.34 -19.62 -1.42
N ILE A 104 -9.92 -20.78 -0.95
CA ILE A 104 -9.01 -20.93 0.19
C ILE A 104 -7.63 -21.26 -0.39
N TYR A 105 -6.65 -20.41 -0.12
CA TYR A 105 -5.26 -20.65 -0.51
C TYR A 105 -4.52 -21.45 0.57
N GLU A 106 -5.05 -22.63 0.89
CA GLU A 106 -4.45 -23.53 1.86
C GLU A 106 -4.40 -24.96 1.35
N GLY A 107 -3.31 -25.65 1.66
CA GLY A 107 -3.04 -27.02 1.24
C GLY A 107 -2.76 -27.19 -0.26
N GLU A 108 -2.41 -28.42 -0.64
CA GLU A 108 -2.10 -28.80 -2.03
C GLU A 108 -3.27 -28.52 -2.99
N LYS A 109 -4.51 -28.69 -2.52
CA LYS A 109 -5.70 -28.47 -3.35
C LYS A 109 -5.94 -26.99 -3.69
N GLY A 110 -5.71 -26.07 -2.75
CA GLY A 110 -5.83 -24.62 -3.01
C GLY A 110 -4.73 -24.12 -3.95
N LYS A 111 -3.49 -24.60 -3.74
CA LYS A 111 -2.35 -24.31 -4.64
C LYS A 111 -2.58 -24.87 -6.03
N GLN A 112 -3.07 -26.10 -6.15
CA GLN A 112 -3.37 -26.73 -7.44
C GLN A 112 -4.54 -26.05 -8.15
N TYR A 113 -5.58 -25.64 -7.41
CA TYR A 113 -6.68 -24.86 -7.98
C TYR A 113 -6.18 -23.57 -8.61
N LEU A 114 -5.37 -22.79 -7.87
CA LEU A 114 -4.79 -21.56 -8.39
C LEU A 114 -3.74 -21.83 -9.49
N HIS A 115 -2.94 -22.88 -9.40
CA HIS A 115 -1.98 -23.25 -10.43
C HIS A 115 -2.68 -23.57 -11.75
N ASN A 116 -3.71 -24.42 -11.72
CA ASN A 116 -4.54 -24.74 -12.87
C ASN A 116 -5.27 -23.49 -13.40
N PHE A 117 -5.63 -22.57 -12.50
CA PHE A 117 -6.27 -21.33 -12.89
C PHE A 117 -5.28 -20.35 -13.56
N MET A 118 -4.10 -20.14 -12.98
CA MET A 118 -3.11 -19.14 -13.39
C MET A 118 -2.29 -19.58 -14.61
N TYR A 119 -1.76 -20.81 -14.59
CA TYR A 119 -0.82 -21.28 -15.63
C TYR A 119 -1.54 -21.86 -16.84
N ASP A 120 -2.70 -22.47 -16.61
CA ASP A 120 -3.50 -23.09 -17.67
C ASP A 120 -4.70 -22.23 -18.06
N MET A 121 -4.78 -20.94 -17.70
CA MET A 121 -5.99 -20.14 -17.84
C MET A 121 -6.64 -20.21 -19.25
N GLU A 122 -5.84 -20.27 -20.32
CA GLU A 122 -6.36 -20.40 -21.69
C GLU A 122 -6.96 -21.79 -21.98
N SER A 123 -6.34 -22.84 -21.46
CA SER A 123 -6.84 -24.23 -21.46
C SER A 123 -8.02 -24.42 -20.50
N PHE A 124 -7.99 -23.74 -19.36
CA PHE A 124 -8.98 -23.83 -18.28
C PHE A 124 -10.26 -23.09 -18.67
N SER A 125 -10.17 -21.83 -19.10
CA SER A 125 -11.35 -21.05 -19.50
C SER A 125 -12.04 -21.59 -20.75
N SER A 126 -11.30 -22.12 -21.74
CA SER A 126 -11.89 -22.77 -22.92
C SER A 126 -12.64 -24.07 -22.59
N LYS A 127 -12.35 -24.68 -21.43
CA LYS A 127 -13.05 -25.87 -20.91
C LYS A 127 -14.23 -25.54 -19.99
N LEU A 128 -14.47 -24.25 -19.68
CA LEU A 128 -15.54 -23.82 -18.80
C LEU A 128 -16.66 -23.12 -19.60
N PRO A 129 -17.68 -23.86 -20.07
CA PRO A 129 -18.76 -23.29 -20.89
C PRO A 129 -19.57 -22.20 -20.17
N GLN A 130 -19.48 -22.11 -18.84
CA GLN A 130 -20.14 -21.09 -18.04
C GLN A 130 -19.50 -19.69 -18.12
N ILE A 131 -18.30 -19.56 -18.67
CA ILE A 131 -17.61 -18.27 -18.82
C ILE A 131 -18.03 -17.63 -20.16
N LYS A 132 -18.81 -16.55 -20.08
CA LYS A 132 -19.26 -15.80 -21.27
C LYS A 132 -18.21 -14.81 -21.76
N GLU A 133 -17.49 -14.22 -20.83
CA GLU A 133 -16.45 -13.25 -21.09
C GLU A 133 -15.33 -13.34 -20.09
N ARG A 134 -14.12 -12.94 -20.50
CA ARG A 134 -12.96 -12.84 -19.62
C ARG A 134 -12.14 -11.60 -19.91
N PHE A 135 -11.53 -11.07 -18.86
CA PHE A 135 -10.44 -10.11 -18.93
C PHE A 135 -9.19 -10.74 -18.33
N HIS A 136 -8.08 -10.56 -19.03
CA HIS A 136 -6.75 -10.85 -18.53
C HIS A 136 -5.92 -9.58 -18.61
N LEU A 137 -5.67 -8.96 -17.46
CA LEU A 137 -4.98 -7.68 -17.36
C LEU A 137 -3.65 -7.89 -16.64
N LYS A 138 -2.57 -7.39 -17.24
CA LYS A 138 -1.24 -7.35 -16.63
C LYS A 138 -0.96 -5.96 -16.06
N ILE A 139 -0.27 -5.92 -14.94
CA ILE A 139 0.16 -4.72 -14.24
C ILE A 139 1.68 -4.61 -14.41
N GLU A 140 2.11 -3.85 -15.41
CA GLU A 140 3.52 -3.67 -15.74
C GLU A 140 3.83 -2.18 -15.86
N GLN A 141 4.95 -1.74 -15.29
CA GLN A 141 5.48 -0.38 -15.49
C GLN A 141 4.44 0.74 -15.37
N ASN A 142 3.62 0.70 -14.32
CA ASN A 142 2.57 1.71 -14.09
C ASN A 142 1.49 1.74 -15.20
N ARG A 143 1.18 0.60 -15.80
CA ARG A 143 0.09 0.42 -16.75
C ARG A 143 -0.68 -0.85 -16.42
N ILE A 144 -1.99 -0.82 -16.64
CA ILE A 144 -2.84 -2.00 -16.57
C ILE A 144 -3.37 -2.25 -17.97
N GLN A 145 -3.00 -3.37 -18.57
CA GLN A 145 -3.34 -3.64 -19.97
C GLN A 145 -3.41 -5.13 -20.25
N GLY A 146 -4.15 -5.53 -21.27
CA GLY A 146 -4.23 -6.93 -21.68
C GLY A 146 -5.38 -7.19 -22.63
N ASP A 147 -6.06 -8.32 -22.48
CA ASP A 147 -7.11 -8.72 -23.42
C ASP A 147 -8.45 -9.03 -22.77
N TRP A 148 -9.50 -8.67 -23.50
CA TRP A 148 -10.86 -9.12 -23.29
C TRP A 148 -11.19 -10.16 -24.35
N LYS A 149 -11.85 -11.24 -23.94
CA LYS A 149 -12.33 -12.29 -24.85
C LYS A 149 -13.79 -12.63 -24.56
N SER A 150 -14.59 -12.74 -25.61
CA SER A 150 -15.97 -13.23 -25.56
C SER A 150 -16.36 -13.84 -26.90
N ASN A 151 -17.03 -15.00 -26.88
CA ASN A 151 -17.57 -15.66 -28.08
C ASN A 151 -16.57 -15.74 -29.26
N GLY A 152 -15.33 -16.12 -28.96
CA GLY A 152 -14.24 -16.22 -29.95
C GLY A 152 -13.65 -14.88 -30.43
N LYS A 153 -14.21 -13.74 -30.03
CA LYS A 153 -13.63 -12.41 -30.29
C LYS A 153 -12.60 -12.08 -29.22
N ARG A 154 -11.59 -11.30 -29.61
CA ARG A 154 -10.54 -10.77 -28.74
C ARG A 154 -10.36 -9.28 -29.01
N PHE A 155 -10.37 -8.47 -27.96
CA PHE A 155 -10.04 -7.05 -28.03
C PHE A 155 -8.96 -6.69 -27.01
N TRP A 156 -8.16 -5.69 -27.35
CA TRP A 156 -7.22 -5.10 -26.42
C TRP A 156 -7.94 -4.27 -25.36
N VAL A 157 -7.41 -4.25 -24.14
CA VAL A 157 -7.91 -3.45 -23.03
C VAL A 157 -6.75 -2.71 -22.39
N SER A 158 -6.95 -1.44 -22.09
CA SER A 158 -6.03 -0.61 -21.31
C SER A 158 -6.80 0.14 -20.22
N MET A 159 -6.19 0.37 -19.06
CA MET A 159 -6.74 1.23 -18.01
C MET A 159 -5.83 2.43 -17.77
N ASN A 160 -6.45 3.59 -17.58
CA ASN A 160 -5.86 4.86 -17.19
C ASN A 160 -5.56 4.89 -15.69
N SER A 161 -4.84 3.88 -15.20
CA SER A 161 -4.35 3.79 -13.83
C SER A 161 -2.94 3.24 -13.83
N ASN A 162 -2.07 3.86 -13.05
CA ASN A 162 -0.72 3.37 -12.79
C ASN A 162 -0.65 2.33 -11.68
N ASN A 163 -1.73 2.15 -10.92
CA ASN A 163 -1.80 1.23 -9.81
C ASN A 163 -2.98 0.26 -10.02
N GLY A 164 -2.67 -1.01 -10.25
CA GLY A 164 -3.65 -2.07 -10.40
C GLY A 164 -4.06 -2.77 -9.10
N ARG A 165 -3.49 -2.38 -7.95
CA ARG A 165 -3.87 -2.94 -6.65
C ARG A 165 -5.24 -2.47 -6.23
N ILE A 166 -6.16 -3.39 -5.98
CA ILE A 166 -7.51 -3.07 -5.50
C ILE A 166 -7.48 -2.89 -3.98
N LEU A 167 -6.80 -3.79 -3.27
CA LEU A 167 -6.44 -3.59 -1.88
C LEU A 167 -5.30 -2.58 -1.78
N ASN A 168 -5.57 -1.42 -1.20
CA ASN A 168 -4.59 -0.36 -1.03
C ASN A 168 -4.57 0.10 0.43
N GLU A 169 -3.38 0.10 1.02
CA GLU A 169 -3.12 0.55 2.38
C GLU A 169 -2.20 1.75 2.30
N VAL A 170 -2.71 2.91 2.71
CA VAL A 170 -1.97 4.18 2.70
C VAL A 170 -1.94 4.71 4.11
N ASN A 171 -0.77 5.15 4.56
CA ASN A 171 -0.63 5.84 5.83
C ASN A 171 -0.51 7.34 5.56
N TYR A 172 -1.28 8.12 6.29
CA TYR A 172 -1.16 9.57 6.29
C TYR A 172 -0.63 10.06 7.63
N ILE A 173 0.06 11.19 7.63
CA ILE A 173 0.23 12.00 8.84
C ILE A 173 -0.87 13.05 8.84
N LYS A 174 -1.72 13.04 9.86
CA LYS A 174 -2.59 14.17 10.16
C LYS A 174 -1.77 15.25 10.88
N LEU A 175 -1.61 16.40 10.25
CA LEU A 175 -0.82 17.54 10.74
C LEU A 175 -1.68 18.47 11.61
N PRO A 176 -1.08 19.30 12.48
CA PRO A 176 -1.82 20.17 13.40
C PRO A 176 -2.80 21.14 12.73
N ASN A 177 -2.51 21.56 11.49
CA ASN A 177 -3.39 22.42 10.70
C ASN A 177 -4.54 21.68 9.99
N GLY A 178 -4.73 20.38 10.27
CA GLY A 178 -5.74 19.53 9.66
C GLY A 178 -5.37 18.99 8.27
N LYS A 179 -4.20 19.33 7.73
CA LYS A 179 -3.72 18.73 6.46
C LYS A 179 -3.28 17.29 6.68
N TYR A 180 -3.34 16.52 5.60
CA TYR A 180 -2.85 15.16 5.56
C TYR A 180 -1.62 15.09 4.64
N PHE A 181 -0.55 14.45 5.12
CA PHE A 181 0.62 14.12 4.30
C PHE A 181 0.61 12.62 4.00
N ASP A 182 0.57 12.26 2.72
CA ASP A 182 0.62 10.87 2.26
C ASP A 182 2.06 10.32 2.34
N LEU A 183 2.27 9.32 3.20
CA LEU A 183 3.59 8.70 3.43
C LEU A 183 4.07 7.85 2.25
N SER A 184 3.21 7.47 1.31
CA SER A 184 3.63 6.75 0.10
C SER A 184 4.56 7.59 -0.80
N ASN A 185 4.52 8.92 -0.65
CA ASN A 185 5.44 9.84 -1.33
C ASN A 185 6.90 9.70 -0.90
N LEU A 186 7.19 8.98 0.19
CA LEU A 186 8.56 8.77 0.69
C LEU A 186 9.27 7.58 0.01
N GLY A 187 8.59 6.87 -0.89
CA GLY A 187 9.14 5.69 -1.57
C GLY A 187 9.29 4.45 -0.67
N ILE A 188 8.74 4.51 0.54
CA ILE A 188 8.68 3.36 1.46
C ILE A 188 7.54 2.44 0.99
N PRO A 189 7.73 1.11 0.99
CA PRO A 189 6.71 0.18 0.52
C PRO A 189 5.33 0.35 1.19
N SER A 190 4.28 -0.06 0.48
CA SER A 190 2.95 -0.23 1.06
C SER A 190 2.96 -1.28 2.18
N ARG A 191 1.99 -1.22 3.11
CA ARG A 191 1.89 -2.10 4.29
C ARG A 191 3.00 -1.92 5.33
N THR A 192 3.64 -0.75 5.31
CA THR A 192 4.55 -0.34 6.37
C THR A 192 3.76 0.16 7.57
N SER A 193 4.13 -0.31 8.76
CA SER A 193 3.68 0.29 10.01
C SER A 193 4.51 1.54 10.28
N PHE A 194 3.85 2.62 10.70
CA PHE A 194 4.49 3.86 11.10
C PHE A 194 4.06 4.25 12.51
N GLU A 195 4.97 4.88 13.24
CA GLU A 195 4.70 5.42 14.57
C GLU A 195 5.44 6.74 14.72
N VAL A 196 4.75 7.81 15.13
CA VAL A 196 5.41 9.08 15.49
C VAL A 196 6.10 8.90 16.84
N ILE A 197 7.43 8.96 16.87
CA ILE A 197 8.21 8.82 18.10
C ILE A 197 8.79 10.12 18.63
N ALA A 198 8.82 11.17 17.80
CA ALA A 198 9.24 12.50 18.21
C ALA A 198 8.53 13.57 17.40
N SER A 199 8.28 14.71 18.04
CA SER A 199 7.72 15.90 17.42
C SER A 199 8.33 17.14 18.06
N ALA A 200 8.87 18.03 17.23
CA ALA A 200 9.41 19.33 17.65
C ALA A 200 8.86 20.46 16.76
N ASN A 201 9.07 21.71 17.17
CA ASN A 201 8.67 22.90 16.41
C ASN A 201 7.20 22.87 15.97
N ASN A 202 6.26 22.68 16.90
CA ASN A 202 4.82 22.56 16.60
C ASN A 202 4.51 21.50 15.53
N SER A 203 5.19 20.35 15.61
CA SER A 203 5.09 19.23 14.66
C SER A 203 5.54 19.56 13.23
N GLN A 204 6.37 20.59 13.06
CA GLN A 204 7.08 20.82 11.80
C GLN A 204 8.27 19.86 11.65
N ASN A 205 8.82 19.38 12.75
CA ASN A 205 9.81 18.31 12.74
C ASN A 205 9.20 17.06 13.36
N LEU A 206 9.23 15.95 12.64
CA LEU A 206 8.74 14.66 13.11
C LEU A 206 9.81 13.60 12.94
N ILE A 207 9.89 12.64 13.87
CA ILE A 207 10.55 11.36 13.62
C ILE A 207 9.50 10.26 13.65
N LEU A 208 9.49 9.43 12.61
CA LEU A 208 8.71 8.21 12.58
C LEU A 208 9.63 7.00 12.72
N ASN A 209 9.19 6.00 13.49
CA ASN A 209 9.62 4.63 13.27
C ASN A 209 8.87 4.06 12.07
N TYR A 210 9.53 3.18 11.32
CA TYR A 210 8.84 2.34 10.34
C TYR A 210 9.32 0.90 10.39
N ALA A 211 8.41 -0.03 10.08
CA ALA A 211 8.74 -1.43 9.84
C ALA A 211 7.80 -2.04 8.79
N TYR A 212 8.33 -2.93 7.97
CA TYR A 212 7.53 -3.71 7.02
C TYR A 212 8.17 -5.08 6.76
N GLN A 213 7.36 -6.05 6.36
CA GLN A 213 7.88 -7.35 5.92
C GLN A 213 8.53 -7.20 4.55
N ALA A 214 9.82 -7.53 4.46
CA ALA A 214 10.57 -7.43 3.21
C ALA A 214 9.98 -8.34 2.12
N ASN A 215 9.52 -9.54 2.50
CA ASN A 215 8.88 -10.48 1.59
C ASN A 215 7.55 -10.98 2.17
N LEU A 216 6.46 -10.73 1.43
CA LEU A 216 5.11 -11.22 1.74
C LEU A 216 4.92 -12.71 1.38
N ASN A 217 5.89 -13.31 0.69
CA ASN A 217 5.98 -14.76 0.53
C ASN A 217 6.85 -15.31 1.68
N TYR A 218 6.19 -15.84 2.71
CA TYR A 218 6.84 -16.43 3.89
C TYR A 218 7.85 -17.55 3.56
N SER A 219 7.75 -18.18 2.38
CA SER A 219 8.65 -19.26 1.96
C SER A 219 9.84 -18.79 1.10
N GLY A 220 9.97 -17.50 0.78
CA GLY A 220 11.08 -16.94 -0.01
C GLY A 220 12.23 -16.36 0.82
N ARG A 221 13.32 -15.92 0.19
CA ARG A 221 14.36 -15.10 0.85
C ARG A 221 13.69 -13.92 1.56
N CYS A 222 14.03 -13.69 2.82
CA CYS A 222 13.40 -12.67 3.67
C CYS A 222 11.92 -12.91 4.01
N GLY A 223 11.40 -14.12 3.84
CA GLY A 223 10.06 -14.49 4.26
C GLY A 223 9.88 -14.28 5.76
N GLY A 224 9.09 -13.27 6.13
CA GLY A 224 8.87 -12.89 7.53
C GLY A 224 9.96 -12.02 8.18
N ALA A 225 11.07 -11.73 7.49
CA ALA A 225 12.07 -10.79 7.99
C ALA A 225 11.59 -9.34 7.82
N ALA A 226 11.76 -8.52 8.84
CA ALA A 226 11.42 -7.11 8.81
C ALA A 226 12.52 -6.28 8.12
N THR A 227 12.12 -5.28 7.36
CA THR A 227 12.94 -4.09 7.12
C THR A 227 12.42 -3.02 8.07
N SER A 228 13.33 -2.33 8.76
CA SER A 228 12.97 -1.34 9.76
C SER A 228 13.91 -0.14 9.72
N GLY A 229 13.42 0.99 10.22
CA GLY A 229 14.22 2.21 10.25
C GLY A 229 13.50 3.36 10.92
N LYS A 230 14.11 4.55 10.78
CA LYS A 230 13.58 5.81 11.27
C LYS A 230 13.64 6.85 10.17
N ILE A 231 12.62 7.70 10.09
CA ILE A 231 12.60 8.80 9.13
C ILE A 231 12.34 10.12 9.86
N ALA A 232 13.21 11.10 9.65
CA ALA A 232 12.99 12.47 10.09
C ALA A 232 12.34 13.25 8.94
N LEU A 233 11.24 13.94 9.23
CA LEU A 233 10.50 14.78 8.30
C LEU A 233 10.60 16.23 8.76
N VAL A 234 10.87 17.14 7.83
CA VAL A 234 10.92 18.59 8.08
C VAL A 234 9.90 19.28 7.18
N PHE A 235 8.95 19.95 7.80
CA PHE A 235 7.90 20.72 7.15
C PHE A 235 8.14 22.22 7.35
N ASN A 236 7.70 23.03 6.38
CA ASN A 236 7.64 24.48 6.56
C ASN A 236 6.44 24.91 7.42
N GLU A 237 6.28 26.22 7.62
CA GLU A 237 5.17 26.81 8.38
C GLU A 237 3.78 26.50 7.81
N GLN A 238 3.68 26.25 6.50
CA GLN A 238 2.45 25.87 5.82
C GLN A 238 2.24 24.34 5.80
N TYR A 239 3.10 23.60 6.50
CA TYR A 239 3.17 22.15 6.55
C TYR A 239 3.35 21.47 5.19
N ALA A 240 4.11 22.09 4.29
CA ALA A 240 4.65 21.44 3.10
C ALA A 240 5.99 20.79 3.44
N LEU A 241 6.20 19.55 3.00
CA LEU A 241 7.46 18.82 3.22
C LEU A 241 8.60 19.54 2.51
N GLN A 242 9.64 19.92 3.26
CA GLN A 242 10.86 20.54 2.72
C GLN A 242 11.96 19.51 2.51
N SER A 243 12.11 18.58 3.45
CA SER A 243 13.12 17.53 3.38
C SER A 243 12.76 16.35 4.27
N TYR A 244 13.43 15.23 4.01
CA TYR A 244 13.42 14.10 4.93
C TYR A 244 14.80 13.43 4.97
N THR A 245 15.06 12.68 6.04
CA THR A 245 16.25 11.84 6.19
C THR A 245 15.82 10.46 6.65
N ASP A 246 16.14 9.43 5.86
CA ASP A 246 15.89 8.03 6.17
C ASP A 246 17.15 7.40 6.78
N ALA A 247 17.01 6.87 7.99
CA ALA A 247 17.96 5.98 8.64
C ALA A 247 17.41 4.56 8.60
N GLN A 248 17.73 3.83 7.54
CA GLN A 248 17.41 2.41 7.43
C GLN A 248 18.31 1.63 8.41
N LEU A 249 17.70 0.94 9.38
CA LEU A 249 18.42 0.26 10.46
C LEU A 249 18.58 -1.23 10.17
N GLU A 250 17.59 -1.83 9.53
CA GLU A 250 17.61 -3.23 9.13
C GLU A 250 17.05 -3.37 7.72
N ASN A 251 17.69 -4.17 6.87
CA ASN A 251 17.18 -4.52 5.54
C ASN A 251 17.65 -5.91 5.15
N CYS A 252 16.72 -6.87 5.12
CA CYS A 252 17.04 -8.25 4.82
C CYS A 252 17.56 -8.48 3.39
N TYR A 253 17.15 -7.68 2.40
CA TYR A 253 17.66 -7.87 1.02
C TYR A 253 19.11 -7.42 0.85
N ARG A 254 19.54 -6.48 1.69
CA ARG A 254 20.91 -5.95 1.71
C ARG A 254 21.79 -6.62 2.75
N ASP A 255 21.24 -7.53 3.55
CA ASP A 255 21.91 -8.04 4.75
C ASP A 255 22.44 -6.85 5.61
N LEU A 256 21.59 -5.83 5.80
CA LEU A 256 21.88 -4.64 6.62
C LEU A 256 21.34 -4.86 8.03
N THR A 257 22.16 -4.59 9.04
CA THR A 257 21.77 -4.65 10.46
C THR A 257 22.38 -3.49 11.25
N VAL A 258 21.86 -3.27 12.46
CA VAL A 258 22.52 -2.45 13.48
C VAL A 258 23.65 -3.26 14.11
N ASP A 259 24.88 -2.76 14.01
CA ASP A 259 26.08 -3.33 14.62
C ASP A 259 26.33 -2.78 16.03
N ASP A 260 26.03 -1.49 16.23
CA ASP A 260 26.19 -0.81 17.51
C ASP A 260 25.07 0.21 17.75
N LEU A 261 24.66 0.31 19.02
CA LEU A 261 23.68 1.28 19.50
C LEU A 261 24.23 1.92 20.76
N THR A 262 24.56 3.21 20.66
CA THR A 262 25.08 3.99 21.78
C THR A 262 24.08 5.06 22.19
N LYS A 263 23.50 4.92 23.39
CA LYS A 263 22.68 5.98 24.00
C LYS A 263 23.58 7.06 24.59
N VAL A 264 23.58 8.25 23.99
CA VAL A 264 24.42 9.39 24.40
C VAL A 264 23.74 10.19 25.51
N SER A 265 22.42 10.34 25.43
CA SER A 265 21.57 10.94 26.46
C SER A 265 20.18 10.29 26.45
N GLU A 266 19.25 10.79 27.26
CA GLU A 266 17.85 10.33 27.23
C GLU A 266 17.18 10.52 25.86
N THR A 267 17.59 11.55 25.11
CA THR A 267 16.97 11.97 23.85
C THR A 267 17.86 11.75 22.63
N VAL A 268 19.15 11.45 22.82
CA VAL A 268 20.12 11.26 21.74
C VAL A 268 20.66 9.84 21.71
N THR A 269 20.43 9.14 20.59
CA THR A 269 20.94 7.80 20.33
C THR A 269 21.73 7.78 19.03
N LYS A 270 22.88 7.11 19.05
CA LYS A 270 23.68 6.83 17.86
C LYS A 270 23.45 5.40 17.43
N TYR A 271 23.21 5.20 16.14
CA TYR A 271 23.10 3.89 15.51
C TYR A 271 24.25 3.75 14.53
N LYS A 272 24.97 2.63 14.60
CA LYS A 272 25.90 2.21 13.57
C LYS A 272 25.31 1.00 12.87
N THR A 273 25.13 1.09 11.57
CA THR A 273 24.64 -0.01 10.75
C THR A 273 25.76 -0.54 9.86
N PHE A 274 25.74 -1.84 9.58
CA PHE A 274 26.66 -2.46 8.63
C PHE A 274 25.88 -3.22 7.58
N ASP A 275 26.23 -2.95 6.32
CA ASP A 275 25.72 -3.66 5.15
C ASP A 275 26.73 -4.75 4.79
N TYR A 276 26.39 -6.01 5.05
CA TYR A 276 27.26 -7.14 4.75
C TYR A 276 27.38 -7.41 3.24
N SER A 277 26.42 -6.97 2.43
CA SER A 277 26.46 -7.13 0.97
C SER A 277 27.46 -6.20 0.29
N SER A 278 27.63 -4.97 0.82
CA SER A 278 28.60 -3.99 0.31
C SER A 278 29.83 -3.80 1.19
N SER A 279 29.87 -4.43 2.37
CA SER A 279 30.93 -4.24 3.38
C SER A 279 31.12 -2.78 3.79
N THR A 280 30.02 -2.03 3.93
CA THR A 280 30.04 -0.61 4.30
C THR A 280 29.31 -0.36 5.60
N SER A 281 29.80 0.60 6.39
CA SER A 281 29.10 1.07 7.60
C SER A 281 28.55 2.47 7.42
N GLU A 282 27.43 2.74 8.09
CA GLU A 282 26.83 4.07 8.20
C GLU A 282 26.54 4.37 9.66
N GLU A 283 26.63 5.65 10.03
CA GLU A 283 26.30 6.10 11.38
C GLU A 283 25.20 7.15 11.31
N PHE A 284 24.22 7.02 12.21
CA PHE A 284 23.09 7.93 12.35
C PHE A 284 23.01 8.45 13.78
N VAL A 285 22.85 9.76 13.94
CA VAL A 285 22.56 10.41 15.21
C VAL A 285 21.08 10.80 15.23
N VAL A 286 20.32 10.21 16.14
CA VAL A 286 18.89 10.44 16.31
C VAL A 286 18.68 11.27 17.57
N ASP A 287 18.11 12.46 17.43
CA ASP A 287 17.76 13.37 18.53
C ASP A 287 16.23 13.52 18.59
N THR A 288 15.58 12.88 19.56
CA THR A 288 14.12 12.89 19.72
C THR A 288 13.61 14.18 20.36
N GLN A 289 14.46 14.97 21.00
CA GLN A 289 14.07 16.28 21.53
C GLN A 289 13.93 17.28 20.39
N LYS A 290 14.84 17.25 19.42
CA LYS A 290 14.83 18.12 18.23
C LYS A 290 14.05 17.53 17.05
N ALA A 291 13.68 16.26 17.16
CA ALA A 291 13.07 15.46 16.08
C ALA A 291 13.92 15.48 14.80
N THR A 292 15.23 15.25 14.93
CA THR A 292 16.19 15.24 13.81
C THR A 292 16.95 13.91 13.72
N ILE A 293 17.31 13.53 12.49
CA ILE A 293 18.26 12.45 12.20
C ILE A 293 19.38 13.05 11.36
N VAL A 294 20.63 12.79 11.75
CA VAL A 294 21.82 13.20 11.00
C VAL A 294 22.63 11.98 10.63
N LYS A 295 22.87 11.79 9.34
CA LYS A 295 23.85 10.80 8.85
C LYS A 295 25.25 11.36 9.02
N THR A 296 26.07 10.71 9.83
CA THR A 296 27.48 11.08 10.00
C THR A 296 28.33 10.33 8.99
N ALA A 297 29.32 11.00 8.40
CA ALA A 297 30.21 10.38 7.43
C ALA A 297 30.95 9.19 8.05
N PRO A 298 31.22 8.10 7.28
CA PRO A 298 31.98 6.98 7.78
C PRO A 298 33.37 7.48 8.21
N LYS A 299 33.73 7.23 9.47
CA LYS A 299 35.12 7.40 9.90
C LYS A 299 35.94 6.31 9.21
N LYS A 300 36.84 6.72 8.31
CA LYS A 300 37.86 5.85 7.73
C LYS A 300 38.82 5.36 8.79
#